data_AF-A0A9E2IHS9-F1
#
_entry.id   AF-A0A9E2IHS9-F1
#
_cell.length_a   1.000
_cell.length_b   1.000
_cell.length_c   1.000
_cell.angle_alpha   90.00
_cell.angle_beta   90.00
_cell.angle_gamma   90.00
#
_symmetry.space_group_name_H-M   'P 1'
#
loop_
_entity.id
_entity.type
_entity.pdbx_description
1 polymer ?
#
loop_
_entity_poly.entity_id
_entity_poly.type
_entity_poly.pdbx_seq_one_letter_code
_entity_poly.pdbx_strand_id
1 'polypeptide(L)'
;MTAQSLAHQVGSQDPSSYVDSYQPPTINRPASVPPTSVTPPTSITSPISPIPPTALAPKQDQGSESLQDPQSLQSQNIFFLLGVQDGSDEEKEVFLDELQQVIWEDFLENDVKLLITEAEMIKLQEIMAKGDGPEEQEGMTVYLEKLIPDLEEIMLEKAFELKQDLVKERTAGMREYYLGNDTALGQLDKAEQLIDQDQWLQAAELLNVIGK
;
A
#
# COMPACT_ATOMS: atom_id res chain seq x y z
N MET A 1 41.39 -3.45 66.29
CA MET A 1 40.89 -4.67 66.98
C MET A 1 39.45 -4.87 66.52
N THR A 2 39.20 -5.78 65.56
CA THR A 2 38.57 -7.12 65.78
C THR A 2 37.04 -6.96 65.91
N ALA A 3 36.10 -7.65 65.25
CA ALA A 3 35.96 -8.82 64.38
C ALA A 3 34.53 -8.72 63.74
N GLN A 4 34.27 -9.14 62.50
CA GLN A 4 33.90 -10.48 62.00
C GLN A 4 32.43 -10.92 62.23
N SER A 5 31.82 -11.45 61.14
CA SER A 5 30.84 -12.56 61.05
C SER A 5 29.33 -12.28 61.22
N LEU A 6 28.53 -12.47 60.14
CA LEU A 6 27.64 -13.62 59.80
C LEU A 6 26.18 -13.33 60.22
N ALA A 7 25.07 -13.67 59.55
CA ALA A 7 24.74 -14.55 58.44
C ALA A 7 23.23 -14.37 58.03
N HIS A 8 22.86 -15.00 56.90
CA HIS A 8 21.50 -15.36 56.41
C HIS A 8 20.69 -14.23 55.71
N GLN A 9 19.97 -14.45 54.59
CA GLN A 9 19.25 -15.65 54.16
C GLN A 9 18.84 -15.59 52.66
N VAL A 10 19.16 -16.68 51.94
CA VAL A 10 18.37 -17.48 50.95
C VAL A 10 17.60 -16.81 49.79
N GLY A 11 17.86 -17.31 48.58
CA GLY A 11 16.88 -17.29 47.48
C GLY A 11 17.44 -17.70 46.11
N SER A 12 17.93 -18.93 45.96
CA SER A 12 18.36 -19.50 44.67
C SER A 12 17.17 -19.71 43.73
N GLN A 13 17.19 -19.09 42.54
CA GLN A 13 16.34 -19.46 41.41
C GLN A 13 17.23 -19.66 40.18
N ASP A 14 17.51 -20.92 39.87
CA ASP A 14 17.71 -21.42 38.50
C ASP A 14 17.61 -22.94 38.56
N PRO A 15 16.65 -23.54 37.84
CA PRO A 15 17.04 -24.11 36.56
C PRO A 15 15.92 -24.07 35.51
N SER A 16 16.14 -23.42 34.37
CA SER A 16 15.34 -23.65 33.16
C SER A 16 16.25 -23.79 31.94
N SER A 17 17.00 -24.90 31.92
CA SER A 17 17.64 -25.45 30.74
C SER A 17 16.60 -26.23 29.93
N TYR A 18 15.98 -25.59 28.94
CA TYR A 18 15.24 -26.26 27.87
C TYR A 18 15.84 -25.85 26.52
N VAL A 19 16.94 -26.50 26.16
CA VAL A 19 17.45 -26.52 24.79
C VAL A 19 16.75 -27.68 24.09
N ASP A 20 15.72 -27.35 23.34
CA ASP A 20 14.99 -28.30 22.50
C ASP A 20 15.87 -28.72 21.30
N SER A 21 15.99 -30.03 21.11
CA SER A 21 16.94 -30.66 20.20
C SER A 21 16.31 -30.81 18.81
N TYR A 22 16.53 -29.85 17.92
CA TYR A 22 16.10 -29.98 16.53
C TYR A 22 17.09 -30.85 15.73
N GLN A 23 16.62 -31.98 15.23
CA GLN A 23 17.37 -32.89 14.35
C GLN A 23 16.76 -32.85 12.94
N PRO A 24 17.50 -32.37 11.90
CA PRO A 24 16.95 -32.29 10.55
C PRO A 24 16.85 -33.69 9.91
N PRO A 25 15.82 -33.96 9.09
CA PRO A 25 15.69 -35.23 8.40
C PRO A 25 16.78 -35.40 7.34
N THR A 26 17.43 -36.56 7.36
CA THR A 26 18.46 -37.00 6.41
C THR A 26 17.89 -37.27 5.02
N ILE A 27 18.54 -36.67 4.02
CA ILE A 27 18.31 -36.88 2.58
C ILE A 27 18.62 -38.35 2.20
N ASN A 28 17.61 -39.07 1.72
CA ASN A 28 17.78 -40.39 1.12
C ASN A 28 17.93 -40.25 -0.39
N ARG A 29 19.10 -40.62 -0.92
CA ARG A 29 19.43 -40.73 -2.35
C ARG A 29 19.96 -42.14 -2.63
N PRO A 30 19.48 -42.81 -3.68
CA PRO A 30 20.31 -43.74 -4.48
C PRO A 30 20.44 -43.18 -5.92
N ALA A 31 21.64 -43.00 -6.48
CA ALA A 31 22.39 -43.93 -7.36
C ALA A 31 21.62 -44.29 -8.66
N SER A 32 22.14 -44.35 -9.90
CA SER A 32 23.44 -44.13 -10.54
C SER A 32 23.23 -44.35 -12.06
N VAL A 33 23.62 -43.37 -12.91
CA VAL A 33 24.17 -43.40 -14.31
C VAL A 33 23.52 -44.20 -15.51
N PRO A 34 23.78 -43.79 -16.79
CA PRO A 34 23.01 -44.02 -18.05
C PRO A 34 23.70 -45.09 -18.97
N PRO A 35 23.68 -45.14 -20.35
CA PRO A 35 22.91 -44.50 -21.47
C PRO A 35 22.31 -45.56 -22.47
N THR A 36 21.62 -45.31 -23.60
CA THR A 36 22.10 -44.81 -24.93
C THR A 36 20.97 -44.95 -25.99
N SER A 37 20.89 -43.98 -26.92
CA SER A 37 20.52 -44.00 -28.36
C SER A 37 19.41 -44.92 -28.95
N VAL A 38 18.42 -44.36 -29.67
CA VAL A 38 18.24 -44.37 -31.15
C VAL A 38 16.88 -43.77 -31.59
N THR A 39 16.86 -43.13 -32.77
CA THR A 39 15.77 -42.40 -33.45
C THR A 39 14.80 -43.30 -34.27
N PRO A 40 13.92 -42.75 -35.16
CA PRO A 40 12.44 -42.62 -35.17
C PRO A 40 11.77 -43.75 -36.05
N PRO A 41 10.53 -43.72 -36.65
CA PRO A 41 9.51 -42.66 -36.86
C PRO A 41 8.01 -43.11 -36.71
N THR A 42 7.08 -42.20 -37.03
CA THR A 42 5.85 -42.39 -37.86
C THR A 42 4.59 -41.74 -37.27
N SER A 43 4.06 -40.79 -38.04
CA SER A 43 2.81 -40.04 -37.93
C SER A 43 1.56 -40.91 -37.79
N ILE A 44 0.57 -40.54 -36.95
CA ILE A 44 -0.89 -40.55 -37.29
C ILE A 44 -1.71 -39.68 -36.27
N THR A 45 -2.27 -38.56 -36.77
CA THR A 45 -3.64 -38.01 -36.61
C THR A 45 -4.46 -38.16 -35.30
N SER A 46 -4.73 -37.00 -34.64
CA SER A 46 -5.97 -36.49 -33.96
C SER A 46 -6.72 -37.29 -32.86
N PRO A 47 -7.62 -36.67 -32.03
CA PRO A 47 -7.63 -35.35 -31.40
C PRO A 47 -7.69 -35.42 -29.84
N ILE A 48 -7.55 -34.25 -29.20
CA ILE A 48 -7.37 -33.97 -27.76
C ILE A 48 -8.63 -34.19 -26.90
N SER A 49 -8.47 -34.91 -25.79
CA SER A 49 -9.02 -34.66 -24.41
C SER A 49 -8.55 -35.81 -23.48
N PRO A 50 -8.18 -35.61 -22.19
CA PRO A 50 -9.03 -34.99 -21.14
C PRO A 50 -8.30 -34.13 -20.04
N ILE A 51 -9.12 -33.56 -19.16
CA ILE A 51 -8.97 -32.57 -18.04
C ILE A 51 -8.22 -33.14 -16.78
N PRO A 52 -8.06 -32.42 -15.62
CA PRO A 52 -7.27 -31.23 -15.17
C PRO A 52 -6.12 -31.58 -14.17
N PRO A 53 -5.41 -30.59 -13.55
CA PRO A 53 -5.70 -30.35 -12.13
C PRO A 53 -5.68 -28.87 -11.68
N THR A 54 -6.56 -28.62 -10.71
CA THR A 54 -6.66 -27.50 -9.78
C THR A 54 -5.32 -26.86 -9.39
N ALA A 55 -5.14 -25.59 -9.74
CA ALA A 55 -4.28 -24.67 -9.02
C ALA A 55 -5.17 -23.54 -8.48
N LEU A 56 -5.30 -23.50 -7.15
CA LEU A 56 -5.89 -22.39 -6.41
C LEU A 56 -4.99 -21.16 -6.60
N ALA A 57 -5.32 -20.31 -7.57
CA ALA A 57 -4.86 -18.93 -7.57
C ALA A 57 -5.84 -18.11 -6.71
N PRO A 58 -5.37 -17.16 -5.89
CA PRO A 58 -6.25 -16.30 -5.12
C PRO A 58 -7.12 -15.50 -6.09
N LYS A 59 -8.44 -15.54 -5.87
CA LYS A 59 -9.42 -14.71 -6.56
C LYS A 59 -9.09 -13.25 -6.23
N GLN A 60 -8.48 -12.53 -7.17
CA GLN A 60 -8.75 -11.11 -7.29
C GLN A 60 -10.23 -11.02 -7.66
N ASP A 61 -10.97 -10.38 -6.77
CA ASP A 61 -12.37 -10.01 -6.96
C ASP A 61 -12.43 -9.11 -8.21
N GLN A 62 -12.83 -9.68 -9.35
CA GLN A 62 -13.11 -8.93 -10.57
C GLN A 62 -14.43 -8.19 -10.40
N GLY A 63 -14.37 -7.07 -9.68
CA GLY A 63 -15.23 -5.94 -9.93
C GLY A 63 -14.78 -5.29 -11.22
N SER A 64 -15.57 -5.43 -12.28
CA SER A 64 -15.54 -4.67 -13.54
C SER A 64 -14.23 -3.92 -13.86
N GLU A 65 -13.22 -4.62 -14.37
CA GLU A 65 -12.09 -4.00 -15.08
C GLU A 65 -12.63 -3.35 -16.37
N SER A 66 -13.15 -2.12 -16.24
CA SER A 66 -13.07 -1.19 -17.36
C SER A 66 -11.59 -1.09 -17.72
N LEU A 67 -11.26 -1.02 -19.01
CA LEU A 67 -9.91 -0.73 -19.48
C LEU A 67 -9.49 0.65 -18.96
N GLN A 68 -9.07 0.73 -17.69
CA GLN A 68 -8.53 1.95 -17.13
C GLN A 68 -7.20 2.19 -17.84
N ASP A 69 -7.04 3.41 -18.36
CA ASP A 69 -5.82 3.78 -19.05
C ASP A 69 -4.64 3.59 -18.07
N PRO A 70 -3.63 2.76 -18.41
CA PRO A 70 -2.49 2.54 -17.54
C PRO A 70 -1.65 3.80 -17.30
N GLN A 71 -1.89 4.88 -18.04
CA GLN A 71 -1.33 6.20 -17.79
C GLN A 71 -2.18 7.04 -16.83
N SER A 72 -3.44 6.68 -16.57
CA SER A 72 -4.33 7.46 -15.70
C SER A 72 -3.84 7.46 -14.25
N LEU A 73 -4.12 8.56 -13.55
CA LEU A 73 -3.77 8.74 -12.14
C LEU A 73 -4.43 7.68 -11.27
N GLN A 74 -5.69 7.32 -11.58
CA GLN A 74 -6.51 6.38 -10.86
C GLN A 74 -5.87 4.98 -10.82
N SER A 75 -5.25 4.56 -11.92
CA SER A 75 -4.59 3.24 -12.02
C SER A 75 -3.21 3.18 -11.35
N GLN A 76 -2.62 4.31 -10.93
CA GLN A 76 -1.28 4.30 -10.34
C GLN A 76 -1.29 3.94 -8.85
N ASN A 77 -0.22 3.32 -8.36
CA ASN A 77 -0.02 3.18 -6.92
C ASN A 77 0.58 4.48 -6.34
N ILE A 78 0.02 5.02 -5.25
CA ILE A 78 0.51 6.27 -4.63
C ILE A 78 1.99 6.15 -4.21
N PHE A 79 2.42 5.02 -3.66
CA PHE A 79 3.82 4.82 -3.26
C PHE A 79 4.76 4.78 -4.45
N PHE A 80 4.31 4.25 -5.60
CA PHE A 80 5.05 4.34 -6.87
C PHE A 80 5.19 5.79 -7.31
N LEU A 81 4.08 6.54 -7.31
CA LEU A 81 4.07 7.95 -7.69
C LEU A 81 4.95 8.82 -6.80
N LEU A 82 5.08 8.48 -5.52
CA LEU A 82 5.92 9.20 -4.56
C LEU A 82 7.36 8.65 -4.47
N GLY A 83 7.65 7.53 -5.11
CA GLY A 83 8.99 6.92 -5.11
C GLY A 83 9.36 6.25 -3.80
N VAL A 84 8.39 5.88 -2.97
CA VAL A 84 8.56 5.29 -1.62
C VAL A 84 8.11 3.83 -1.55
N GLN A 85 8.12 3.13 -2.69
CA GLN A 85 7.65 1.74 -2.80
C GLN A 85 8.39 0.75 -1.90
N ASP A 86 9.65 1.05 -1.58
CA ASP A 86 10.51 0.21 -0.77
C ASP A 86 10.26 0.39 0.75
N GLY A 87 9.32 1.27 1.15
CA GLY A 87 8.89 1.44 2.55
C GLY A 87 8.23 0.18 3.13
N SER A 88 8.26 0.05 4.46
CA SER A 88 7.65 -1.09 5.15
C SER A 88 6.12 -1.08 5.01
N ASP A 89 5.48 -2.23 5.21
CA ASP A 89 4.02 -2.31 5.16
C ASP A 89 3.40 -1.45 6.27
N GLU A 90 3.99 -1.42 7.46
CA GLU A 90 3.54 -0.58 8.57
C GLU A 90 3.64 0.92 8.25
N GLU A 91 4.74 1.37 7.63
CA GLU A 91 4.91 2.77 7.21
C GLU A 91 3.86 3.16 6.16
N LYS A 92 3.55 2.23 5.25
CA LYS A 92 2.54 2.42 4.20
C LYS A 92 1.13 2.52 4.78
N GLU A 93 0.77 1.65 5.73
CA GLU A 93 -0.54 1.70 6.38
C GLU A 93 -0.72 3.01 7.17
N VAL A 94 0.28 3.41 7.97
CA VAL A 94 0.23 4.69 8.71
C VAL A 94 0.06 5.87 7.75
N PHE A 95 0.78 5.87 6.63
CA PHE A 95 0.63 6.90 5.61
C PHE A 95 -0.78 6.91 4.99
N LEU A 96 -1.37 5.75 4.71
CA LEU A 96 -2.73 5.68 4.17
C LEU A 96 -3.78 6.16 5.18
N ASP A 97 -3.60 5.84 6.46
CA ASP A 97 -4.47 6.34 7.54
C ASP A 97 -4.40 7.87 7.64
N GLU A 98 -3.18 8.44 7.60
CA GLU A 98 -2.98 9.89 7.60
C GLU A 98 -3.62 10.55 6.37
N LEU A 99 -3.47 9.96 5.18
CA LEU A 99 -4.10 10.46 3.96
C LEU A 99 -5.63 10.45 4.07
N GLN A 100 -6.21 9.34 4.54
CA GLN A 100 -7.66 9.25 4.72
C GLN A 100 -8.16 10.31 5.70
N GLN A 101 -7.42 10.53 6.80
CA GLN A 101 -7.76 11.56 7.77
C GLN A 101 -7.72 12.96 7.15
N VAL A 102 -6.69 13.31 6.38
CA VAL A 102 -6.59 14.62 5.71
C VAL A 102 -7.76 14.85 4.75
N ILE A 103 -8.12 13.84 3.94
CA ILE A 103 -9.25 13.93 3.01
C ILE A 103 -10.56 14.14 3.79
N TRP A 104 -10.74 13.40 4.88
CA TRP A 104 -11.93 13.47 5.70
C TRP A 104 -12.08 14.82 6.39
N GLU A 105 -11.01 15.33 7.01
CA GLU A 105 -11.00 16.64 7.66
C GLU A 105 -11.30 17.77 6.68
N ASP A 106 -10.64 17.76 5.51
CA ASP A 106 -10.91 18.74 4.45
C ASP A 106 -12.37 18.70 4.00
N PHE A 107 -12.91 17.50 3.76
CA PHE A 107 -14.30 17.33 3.36
C PHE A 107 -15.29 17.88 4.41
N LEU A 108 -15.08 17.56 5.69
CA LEU A 108 -15.92 18.04 6.79
C LEU A 108 -15.87 19.58 6.93
N GLU A 109 -14.69 20.18 6.79
CA GLU A 109 -14.49 21.62 6.97
C GLU A 109 -14.98 22.43 5.77
N ASN A 110 -14.74 21.94 4.56
CA ASN A 110 -14.87 22.72 3.34
C ASN A 110 -16.13 22.39 2.53
N ASP A 111 -16.52 21.11 2.45
CA ASP A 111 -17.55 20.68 1.51
C ASP A 111 -18.89 20.37 2.18
N VAL A 112 -18.88 19.72 3.34
CA VAL A 112 -20.12 19.28 4.00
C VAL A 112 -21.10 20.43 4.22
N LYS A 113 -20.61 21.61 4.62
CA LYS A 113 -21.43 22.82 4.83
C LYS A 113 -22.20 23.29 3.58
N LEU A 114 -21.76 22.87 2.39
CA LEU A 114 -22.40 23.19 1.10
C LEU A 114 -23.40 22.10 0.67
N LEU A 115 -23.26 20.89 1.22
CA LEU A 115 -24.01 19.70 0.81
C LEU A 115 -25.19 19.38 1.74
N ILE A 116 -25.15 19.86 2.99
CA ILE A 116 -26.22 19.62 3.98
C ILE A 116 -26.81 20.94 4.50
N THR A 117 -27.99 20.84 5.08
CA THR A 117 -28.67 21.99 5.71
C THR A 117 -28.07 22.31 7.09
N GLU A 118 -28.29 23.55 7.56
CA GLU A 118 -27.84 23.98 8.90
C GLU A 118 -28.39 23.09 10.02
N ALA A 119 -29.63 22.61 9.91
CA ALA A 119 -30.24 21.70 10.88
C ALA A 119 -29.56 20.32 10.91
N GLU A 120 -29.08 19.83 9.77
CA GLU A 120 -28.31 18.60 9.66
C GLU A 120 -26.87 18.78 10.17
N MET A 121 -26.28 19.96 9.92
CA MET A 121 -24.96 20.31 10.44
C MET A 121 -24.91 20.32 11.97
N ILE A 122 -25.97 20.81 12.64
CA ILE A 122 -26.07 20.75 14.11
C ILE A 122 -26.02 19.31 14.61
N LYS A 123 -26.73 18.39 13.96
CA LYS A 123 -26.72 16.96 14.32
C LYS A 123 -25.37 16.31 14.05
N LEU A 124 -24.71 16.67 12.95
CA LEU A 124 -23.36 16.21 12.66
C LEU A 124 -22.39 16.67 13.75
N GLN A 125 -22.50 17.93 14.20
CA GLN A 125 -21.70 18.46 15.31
C GLN A 125 -21.96 17.73 16.64
N GLU A 126 -23.19 17.32 16.91
CA GLU A 126 -23.50 16.47 18.08
C GLU A 126 -22.85 15.09 18.00
N ILE A 127 -22.64 14.55 16.80
CA ILE A 127 -21.90 13.30 16.59
C ILE A 127 -20.40 13.55 16.79
N MET A 128 -19.86 14.60 16.17
CA MET A 128 -18.44 15.00 16.32
C MET A 128 -18.06 15.26 17.78
N ALA A 129 -18.97 15.83 18.58
CA ALA A 129 -18.73 16.10 19.99
C ALA A 129 -18.57 14.84 20.87
N LYS A 130 -18.88 13.64 20.34
CA LYS A 130 -18.71 12.38 21.07
C LYS A 130 -17.25 11.89 21.08
N GLY A 131 -16.46 12.33 20.11
CA GLY A 131 -15.06 11.98 19.95
C GLY A 131 -14.67 11.78 18.49
N ASP A 132 -13.39 11.46 18.32
CA ASP A 132 -12.73 11.38 17.01
C ASP A 132 -12.27 9.95 16.72
N GLY A 133 -12.77 8.98 17.50
CA GLY A 133 -12.43 7.58 17.38
C GLY A 133 -13.04 6.91 16.15
N PRO A 134 -12.60 5.68 15.84
CA PRO A 134 -13.06 4.95 14.65
C PRO A 134 -14.57 4.67 14.68
N GLU A 135 -15.16 4.44 15.86
CA GLU A 135 -16.61 4.23 16.01
C GLU A 135 -17.39 5.53 15.71
N GLU A 136 -16.87 6.68 16.14
CA GLU A 136 -17.46 7.98 15.85
C GLU A 136 -17.34 8.34 14.36
N GLN A 137 -16.19 8.05 13.75
CA GLN A 137 -15.99 8.22 12.31
C GLN A 137 -16.96 7.38 11.48
N GLU A 138 -17.12 6.09 11.81
CA GLU A 138 -18.11 5.24 11.15
C GLU A 138 -19.53 5.81 11.33
N GLY A 139 -19.86 6.28 12.53
CA GLY A 139 -21.14 6.94 12.82
C GLY A 139 -21.39 8.19 11.98
N MET A 140 -20.35 9.00 11.73
CA MET A 140 -20.42 10.18 10.86
C MET A 140 -20.59 9.79 9.40
N THR A 141 -19.83 8.81 8.91
CA THR A 141 -19.94 8.30 7.54
C THR A 141 -21.36 7.82 7.26
N VAL A 142 -21.91 6.95 8.10
CA VAL A 142 -23.29 6.42 7.95
C VAL A 142 -24.34 7.54 8.02
N TYR A 143 -24.08 8.62 8.75
CA TYR A 143 -24.98 9.77 8.77
C TYR A 143 -24.89 10.57 7.47
N LEU A 144 -23.69 10.85 6.98
CA LEU A 144 -23.46 11.63 5.77
C LEU A 144 -23.90 10.89 4.50
N GLU A 145 -23.71 9.58 4.40
CA GLU A 145 -24.21 8.76 3.28
C GLU A 145 -25.73 8.86 3.10
N LYS A 146 -26.49 9.06 4.19
CA LYS A 146 -27.95 9.22 4.10
C LYS A 146 -28.36 10.59 3.57
N LEU A 147 -27.50 11.59 3.74
CA LEU A 147 -27.77 12.97 3.34
C LEU A 147 -27.19 13.29 1.96
N ILE A 148 -26.06 12.67 1.62
CA ILE A 148 -25.24 12.95 0.44
C ILE A 148 -25.23 11.67 -0.42
N PRO A 149 -26.07 11.60 -1.47
CA PRO A 149 -26.25 10.39 -2.29
C PRO A 149 -24.99 9.88 -3.00
N ASP A 150 -23.99 10.75 -3.19
CA ASP A 150 -22.75 10.47 -3.93
C ASP A 150 -21.50 10.66 -3.05
N LEU A 151 -21.63 10.46 -1.73
CA LEU A 151 -20.54 10.68 -0.78
C LEU A 151 -19.25 9.92 -1.15
N GLU A 152 -19.38 8.64 -1.48
CA GLU A 152 -18.24 7.78 -1.83
C GLU A 152 -17.51 8.31 -3.07
N GLU A 153 -18.24 8.77 -4.08
CA GLU A 153 -17.65 9.33 -5.30
C GLU A 153 -16.92 10.65 -5.01
N ILE A 154 -17.49 11.52 -4.18
CA ILE A 154 -16.84 12.76 -3.74
C ILE A 154 -15.55 12.47 -2.98
N MET A 155 -15.59 11.51 -2.05
CA MET A 155 -14.41 11.11 -1.27
C MET A 155 -13.32 10.51 -2.17
N LEU A 156 -13.70 9.70 -3.16
CA LEU A 156 -12.79 9.14 -4.14
C LEU A 156 -12.16 10.22 -5.03
N GLU A 157 -12.95 11.20 -5.48
CA GLU A 157 -12.46 12.34 -6.25
C GLU A 157 -11.42 13.12 -5.47
N LYS A 158 -11.70 13.45 -4.20
CA LYS A 158 -10.72 14.10 -3.32
C LYS A 158 -9.46 13.28 -3.10
N ALA A 159 -9.58 11.96 -2.98
CA ALA A 159 -8.41 11.09 -2.88
C ALA A 159 -7.52 11.20 -4.13
N PHE A 160 -8.11 11.32 -5.32
CA PHE A 160 -7.35 11.56 -6.55
C PHE A 160 -6.76 12.97 -6.63
N GLU A 161 -7.49 14.00 -6.21
CA GLU A 161 -6.97 15.37 -6.13
C GLU A 161 -5.75 15.44 -5.22
N LEU A 162 -5.87 14.90 -4.00
CA LEU A 162 -4.77 14.86 -3.04
C LEU A 162 -3.58 14.08 -3.59
N LYS A 163 -3.82 12.93 -4.22
CA LYS A 163 -2.78 12.12 -4.86
C LYS A 163 -2.02 12.91 -5.93
N GLN A 164 -2.73 13.69 -6.75
CA GLN A 164 -2.11 14.59 -7.72
C GLN A 164 -1.28 15.68 -7.03
N ASP A 165 -1.82 16.29 -5.97
CA ASP A 165 -1.14 17.38 -5.27
C ASP A 165 0.14 16.91 -4.59
N LEU A 166 0.15 15.72 -3.97
CA LEU A 166 1.35 15.12 -3.41
C LEU A 166 2.46 14.91 -4.45
N VAL A 167 2.10 14.51 -5.67
CA VAL A 167 3.07 14.37 -6.77
C VAL A 167 3.61 15.72 -7.21
N LYS A 168 2.76 16.75 -7.28
CA LYS A 168 3.20 18.12 -7.58
C LYS A 168 4.12 18.66 -6.50
N GLU A 169 3.79 18.46 -5.22
CA GLU A 169 4.63 18.85 -4.09
C GLU A 169 5.98 18.14 -4.12
N ARG A 170 5.99 16.82 -4.36
CA ARG A 170 7.23 16.06 -4.57
C ARG A 170 8.06 16.68 -5.70
N THR A 171 7.44 16.97 -6.84
CA THR A 171 8.13 17.51 -8.01
C THR A 171 8.71 18.90 -7.73
N ALA A 172 7.96 19.75 -7.03
CA ALA A 172 8.44 21.06 -6.57
C ALA A 172 9.62 20.92 -5.60
N GLY A 173 9.54 20.03 -4.62
CA GLY A 173 10.63 19.74 -3.69
C GLY A 173 11.89 19.21 -4.40
N MET A 174 11.72 18.35 -5.41
CA MET A 174 12.84 17.89 -6.24
C MET A 174 13.46 19.05 -7.04
N ARG A 175 12.64 19.95 -7.61
CA ARG A 175 13.13 21.11 -8.33
C ARG A 175 13.99 22.01 -7.45
N GLU A 176 13.58 22.23 -6.20
CA GLU A 176 14.36 22.97 -5.20
C GLU A 176 15.66 22.23 -4.84
N TYR A 177 15.60 20.91 -4.67
CA TYR A 177 16.77 20.10 -4.33
C TYR A 177 17.84 20.08 -5.46
N TYR A 178 17.41 20.04 -6.72
CA TYR A 178 18.30 19.99 -7.89
C TYR A 178 18.67 21.36 -8.47
N LEU A 179 18.50 22.45 -7.70
CA LEU A 179 18.94 23.78 -8.14
C LEU A 179 20.42 23.77 -8.57
N GLY A 180 20.68 24.19 -9.81
CA GLY A 180 22.01 24.20 -10.41
C GLY A 180 22.42 22.90 -11.12
N ASN A 181 21.56 21.88 -11.16
CA ASN A 181 21.74 20.71 -12.02
C ASN A 181 20.80 20.78 -13.24
N ASP A 182 21.31 21.39 -14.32
CA ASP A 182 20.53 21.59 -15.56
C ASP A 182 19.99 20.29 -16.17
N THR A 183 20.70 19.17 -15.96
CA THR A 183 20.25 17.86 -16.47
C THR A 183 19.01 17.38 -15.71
N ALA A 184 19.08 17.41 -14.37
CA ALA A 184 17.97 16.99 -13.52
C ALA A 184 16.77 17.94 -13.67
N LEU A 185 17.00 19.25 -13.74
CA LEU A 185 15.96 20.25 -13.97
C LEU A 185 15.26 20.06 -15.32
N GLY A 186 16.01 19.79 -16.40
CA GLY A 186 15.40 19.49 -17.70
C GLY A 186 14.58 18.19 -17.72
N GLN A 187 14.95 17.20 -16.90
CA GLN A 187 14.16 15.99 -16.72
C GLN A 187 12.91 16.23 -15.87
N LEU A 188 12.99 17.10 -14.85
CA LEU A 188 11.83 17.53 -14.07
C LEU A 188 10.83 18.32 -14.91
N ASP A 189 11.29 19.25 -15.76
CA ASP A 189 10.43 19.96 -16.71
C ASP A 189 9.66 18.97 -17.62
N LYS A 190 10.33 17.90 -18.05
CA LYS A 190 9.68 16.84 -18.83
C LYS A 190 8.69 16.03 -18.00
N ALA A 191 8.99 15.72 -16.74
CA ALA A 191 8.07 15.03 -15.85
C ALA A 191 6.80 15.85 -15.59
N GLU A 192 6.93 17.16 -15.36
CA GLU A 192 5.79 18.08 -15.21
C GLU A 192 4.93 18.13 -16.49
N GLN A 193 5.56 18.19 -17.66
CA GLN A 193 4.82 18.12 -18.93
C GLN A 193 4.04 16.80 -19.10
N LEU A 194 4.61 15.68 -18.63
CA LEU A 194 3.92 14.38 -18.67
C LEU A 194 2.73 14.36 -17.71
N ILE A 195 2.86 14.97 -16.52
CA ILE A 195 1.76 15.16 -15.56
C ILE A 195 0.63 15.97 -16.21
N ASP A 196 0.95 17.10 -16.83
CA ASP A 196 -0.03 17.97 -17.51
C ASP A 196 -0.72 17.30 -18.71
N GLN A 197 -0.16 16.20 -19.21
CA GLN A 197 -0.71 15.40 -20.32
C GLN A 197 -1.42 14.12 -19.84
N ASP A 198 -1.68 13.99 -18.53
CA ASP A 198 -2.25 12.78 -17.92
C ASP A 198 -1.42 11.51 -18.15
N GLN A 199 -0.12 11.65 -18.36
CA GLN A 199 0.83 10.55 -18.55
C GLN A 199 1.52 10.17 -17.23
N TRP A 200 0.71 9.80 -16.23
CA TRP A 200 1.14 9.67 -14.82
C TRP A 200 2.16 8.57 -14.59
N LEU A 201 2.01 7.42 -15.24
CA LEU A 201 2.98 6.33 -15.14
C LEU A 201 4.37 6.77 -15.63
N GLN A 202 4.44 7.38 -16.82
CA GLN A 202 5.70 7.85 -17.39
C GLN A 202 6.32 8.98 -16.58
N ALA A 203 5.50 9.90 -16.06
CA ALA A 203 5.96 10.95 -15.17
C ALA A 203 6.62 10.36 -13.92
N ALA A 204 5.95 9.43 -13.25
CA ALA A 204 6.46 8.81 -12.04
C ALA A 204 7.70 7.94 -12.28
N GLU A 205 7.77 7.20 -13.40
CA GLU A 205 9.00 6.51 -13.80
C GLU A 205 10.18 7.48 -13.91
N LEU A 206 9.96 8.63 -14.56
CA LEU A 206 10.98 9.66 -14.72
C LEU A 206 11.38 10.29 -13.38
N LEU A 207 10.42 10.67 -12.54
CA LEU A 207 10.67 11.18 -11.18
C LEU A 207 11.44 10.16 -10.33
N ASN A 208 11.11 8.87 -10.42
CA ASN A 208 11.79 7.81 -9.69
C ASN A 208 13.20 7.52 -10.20
N VAL A 209 13.54 7.92 -11.44
CA VAL A 209 14.92 7.87 -11.95
C VAL A 209 15.71 9.08 -11.47
N ILE A 210 15.09 10.27 -11.45
CA ILE A 210 15.76 11.50 -10.99
C ILE A 210 16.06 11.43 -9.50
N GLY A 211 15.09 10.96 -8.68
CA GLY A 211 15.18 10.94 -7.23
C GLY A 211 16.02 9.81 -6.63
N LYS A 212 16.70 9.02 -7.46
CA LYS A 212 17.69 8.00 -7.03
C LYS A 212 19.10 8.60 -7.01
#